data_AF-A0AAU4GFH4-F1
#
_entry.id   AF-A0AAU4GFH4-F1
#
_cell.length_a   1.000
_cell.length_b   1.000
_cell.length_c   1.000
_cell.angle_alpha   90.00
_cell.angle_beta   90.00
_cell.angle_gamma   90.00
#
_symmetry.space_group_name_H-M   'P 1'
#
loop_
_entity.id
_entity.type
_entity.pdbx_description
1 polymer ?
#
loop_
_entity_poly.entity_id
_entity_poly.type
_entity_poly.pdbx_seq_one_letter_code
_entity_poly.pdbx_strand_id
1 'polypeptide(L)'
;MTTEQLRSAIVRPAAEAGHRVENALLATLMAETARQPGALPLVSRALRETWRHGGALTLEAYRAAGGITRSLVRVAEDVYDEFDDVQRAIARDLFARLTEPGEDADDTARHVHRRELDSGPDLDVVLERLVRARLVTVDADGLDVAHDALIRGWPRLRGWLATDRPGLAVHRRLTEATGLWEEANGDPAVLYRGARLEFVLAWSARARLTGRERRFLEAGVAVRDAEERRGRERARRFRRLGAAAVASGALAVASTVAAVLWRPS
;
A
#
# COMPACT_ATOMS: atom_id res chain seq x y z
N MET A 1 28.35 12.82 -2.14
CA MET A 1 29.33 12.86 -1.02
C MET A 1 30.40 11.81 -1.27
N THR A 2 31.66 12.10 -1.01
CA THR A 2 32.74 11.11 -1.06
C THR A 2 32.87 10.35 0.27
N THR A 3 33.44 9.15 0.23
CA THR A 3 33.73 8.32 1.40
C THR A 3 34.56 9.07 2.46
N GLU A 4 35.48 9.92 2.03
CA GLU A 4 36.32 10.73 2.91
C GLU A 4 35.56 11.88 3.58
N GLN A 5 34.66 12.55 2.82
CA GLN A 5 33.77 13.56 3.39
C GLN A 5 32.85 12.97 4.46
N LEU A 6 32.35 11.75 4.25
CA LEU A 6 31.51 11.05 5.22
C LEU A 6 32.28 10.67 6.49
N ARG A 7 33.47 10.09 6.35
CA ARG A 7 34.36 9.81 7.49
C ARG A 7 34.64 11.07 8.30
N SER A 8 35.02 12.15 7.61
CA SER A 8 35.32 13.43 8.24
C SER A 8 34.11 14.05 8.96
N ALA A 9 32.90 13.87 8.44
CA ALA A 9 31.66 14.32 9.06
C ALA A 9 31.28 13.53 10.33
N ILE A 10 31.75 12.27 10.45
CA ILE A 10 31.52 11.42 11.64
C ILE A 10 32.59 11.67 12.71
N VAL A 11 33.86 11.76 12.30
CA VAL A 11 35.00 11.82 13.21
C VAL A 11 35.23 13.22 13.78
N ARG A 12 35.08 14.30 12.99
CA ARG A 12 35.36 15.67 13.46
C ARG A 12 34.49 16.09 14.65
N PRO A 13 33.15 15.92 14.64
CA PRO A 13 32.32 16.34 15.77
C PRO A 13 32.69 15.60 17.07
N ALA A 14 33.06 14.32 16.96
CA ALA A 14 33.52 13.54 18.11
C ALA A 14 34.88 14.06 18.62
N ALA A 15 35.82 14.34 17.71
CA ALA A 15 37.13 14.88 18.07
C ALA A 15 37.04 16.29 18.69
N GLU A 16 36.17 17.16 18.16
CA GLU A 16 35.87 18.49 18.71
C GLU A 16 35.27 18.41 20.12
N ALA A 17 34.49 17.36 20.39
CA ALA A 17 33.97 17.06 21.72
C ALA A 17 34.98 16.31 22.63
N GLY A 18 36.22 16.08 22.17
CA GLY A 18 37.27 15.40 22.94
C GLY A 18 37.14 13.87 22.97
N HIS A 19 36.41 13.28 22.03
CA HIS A 19 36.13 11.83 21.97
C HIS A 19 36.75 11.18 20.74
N ARG A 20 37.12 9.90 20.88
CA ARG A 20 37.59 9.06 19.77
C ARG A 20 36.50 8.06 19.39
N VAL A 21 36.24 7.94 18.10
CA VAL A 21 35.35 6.92 17.52
C VAL A 21 36.16 5.67 17.26
N GLU A 22 35.70 4.52 17.76
CA GLU A 22 36.33 3.23 17.48
C GLU A 22 36.30 2.91 15.98
N ASN A 23 37.39 2.35 15.43
CA ASN A 23 37.47 2.00 14.01
C ASN A 23 36.36 1.03 13.57
N ALA A 24 35.98 0.06 14.41
CA ALA A 24 34.91 -0.88 14.13
C ALA A 24 33.53 -0.19 14.05
N LEU A 25 33.30 0.82 14.91
CA LEU A 25 32.10 1.66 14.86
C LEU A 25 32.09 2.52 13.58
N LEU A 26 33.22 3.15 13.26
CA LEU A 26 33.35 3.97 12.06
C LEU A 26 33.07 3.16 10.78
N ALA A 27 33.64 1.95 10.66
CA ALA A 27 33.39 1.07 9.53
C ALA A 27 31.90 0.69 9.41
N THR A 28 31.25 0.40 10.54
CA THR A 28 29.81 0.09 10.58
C THR A 28 28.96 1.28 10.11
N LEU A 29 29.22 2.49 10.64
CA LEU A 29 28.48 3.70 10.26
C LEU A 29 28.67 4.08 8.79
N MET A 30 29.89 3.87 8.26
CA MET A 30 30.17 4.09 6.84
C MET A 30 29.40 3.10 5.96
N ALA A 31 29.32 1.83 6.34
CA ALA A 31 28.55 0.82 5.61
C ALA A 31 27.03 1.05 5.70
N GLU A 32 26.52 1.49 6.85
CA GLU A 32 25.11 1.85 7.04
C GLU A 32 24.74 3.09 6.21
N THR A 33 25.59 4.11 6.20
CA THR A 33 25.33 5.35 5.44
C THR A 33 25.54 5.17 3.93
N ALA A 34 26.47 4.31 3.50
CA ALA A 34 26.71 4.05 2.08
C ALA A 34 25.52 3.37 1.40
N ARG A 35 24.72 2.60 2.14
CA ARG A 35 23.50 1.97 1.62
C ARG A 35 22.33 2.95 1.47
N GLN A 36 22.37 4.10 2.15
CA GLN A 36 21.23 5.03 2.25
C GLN A 36 21.72 6.49 2.28
N PRO A 37 21.75 7.17 1.11
CA PRO A 37 22.13 8.58 1.00
C PRO A 37 21.27 9.45 1.94
N GLY A 38 21.92 10.27 2.79
CA GLY A 38 21.22 11.19 3.71
C GLY A 38 21.13 10.75 5.17
N ALA A 39 21.72 9.61 5.56
CA ALA A 39 21.67 9.09 6.94
C ALA A 39 22.50 9.89 7.99
N LEU A 40 23.27 10.90 7.58
CA LEU A 40 24.19 11.67 8.44
C LEU A 40 23.56 12.25 9.72
N PRO A 41 22.37 12.86 9.68
CA PRO A 41 21.74 13.39 10.89
C PRO A 41 21.34 12.30 11.89
N LEU A 42 20.96 11.12 11.40
CA LEU A 42 20.67 9.97 12.26
C LEU A 42 21.93 9.37 12.86
N VAL A 43 23.02 9.30 12.09
CA VAL A 43 24.34 8.91 12.60
C VAL A 43 24.76 9.83 13.74
N SER A 44 24.64 11.16 13.56
CA SER A 44 24.95 12.14 14.60
C SER A 44 24.10 11.94 15.86
N ARG A 45 22.79 11.67 15.70
CA ARG A 45 21.88 11.41 16.81
C ARG A 45 22.21 10.10 17.53
N ALA A 46 22.44 9.02 16.79
CA ALA A 46 22.78 7.72 17.35
C ALA A 46 24.12 7.74 18.10
N LEU A 47 25.13 8.46 17.59
CA LEU A 47 26.40 8.69 18.28
C LEU A 47 26.20 9.46 19.59
N ARG A 48 25.32 10.48 19.60
CA ARG A 48 25.00 11.25 20.81
C ARG A 48 24.32 10.40 21.88
N GLU A 49 23.36 9.55 21.48
CA GLU A 49 22.69 8.62 22.40
C GLU A 49 23.64 7.52 22.90
N THR A 50 24.51 7.00 22.04
CA THR A 50 25.57 6.05 22.41
C THR A 50 26.48 6.63 23.48
N TRP A 51 26.91 7.88 23.29
CA TRP A 51 27.72 8.60 24.27
C TRP A 51 26.98 8.77 25.60
N ARG A 52 25.72 9.23 25.57
CA ARG A 52 24.92 9.45 26.79
C ARG A 52 24.74 8.19 27.64
N HIS A 53 24.68 7.02 27.03
CA HIS A 53 24.45 5.77 27.73
C HIS A 53 25.73 5.02 28.13
N GLY A 54 26.84 5.19 27.41
CA GLY A 54 28.05 4.40 27.62
C GLY A 54 29.34 5.17 27.88
N GLY A 55 29.37 6.50 27.70
CA GLY A 55 30.57 7.32 27.90
C GLY A 55 31.74 6.99 26.97
N ALA A 56 31.51 6.20 25.91
CA ALA A 56 32.49 5.85 24.89
C ALA A 56 31.80 5.60 23.55
N LEU A 57 32.44 6.01 22.45
CA LEU A 57 31.96 5.77 21.08
C LEU A 57 32.55 4.46 20.55
N THR A 58 32.16 3.35 21.18
CA THR A 58 32.52 1.98 20.77
C THR A 58 31.40 1.30 20.00
N LEU A 59 31.72 0.29 19.20
CA LEU A 59 30.73 -0.50 18.48
C LEU A 59 29.82 -1.25 19.46
N GLU A 60 30.37 -1.71 20.57
CA GLU A 60 29.61 -2.35 21.64
C GLU A 60 28.61 -1.40 22.29
N ALA A 61 29.04 -0.20 22.69
CA ALA A 61 28.16 0.81 23.28
C ALA A 61 27.09 1.26 22.27
N TYR A 62 27.44 1.40 20.99
CA TYR A 62 26.50 1.73 19.93
C TYR A 62 25.41 0.67 19.77
N ARG A 63 25.80 -0.61 19.78
CA ARG A 63 24.86 -1.74 19.73
C ARG A 63 24.02 -1.85 21.00
N ALA A 64 24.62 -1.66 22.18
CA ALA A 64 23.92 -1.65 23.46
C ALA A 64 22.89 -0.50 23.57
N ALA A 65 23.22 0.66 22.98
CA ALA A 65 22.29 1.77 22.84
C ALA A 65 21.18 1.51 21.79
N GLY A 66 21.29 0.43 21.01
CA GLY A 66 20.33 0.03 19.97
C GLY A 66 20.53 0.72 18.61
N GLY A 67 21.67 1.39 18.42
CA GLY A 67 22.10 2.01 17.17
C GLY A 67 21.11 3.02 16.58
N ILE A 68 21.23 3.26 15.27
CA ILE A 68 20.30 4.12 14.52
C ILE A 68 18.85 3.60 14.60
N THR A 69 18.65 2.29 14.62
CA THR A 69 17.32 1.66 14.67
C THR A 69 16.52 2.08 15.91
N ARG A 70 17.10 1.99 17.12
CA ARG A 70 16.37 2.37 18.34
C ARG A 70 16.03 3.85 18.38
N SER A 71 16.93 4.71 17.88
CA SER A 71 16.66 6.14 17.77
C SER A 71 15.53 6.44 16.79
N LEU A 72 15.48 5.74 15.66
CA LEU A 72 14.42 5.87 14.66
C LEU A 72 13.07 5.42 15.22
N VAL A 73 13.04 4.28 15.90
CA VAL A 73 11.83 3.74 16.51
C VAL A 73 11.27 4.71 17.56
N ARG A 74 12.13 5.28 18.43
CA ARG A 74 11.66 6.28 19.40
C ARG A 74 11.03 7.49 18.70
N VAL A 75 11.68 8.03 17.68
CA VAL A 75 11.13 9.17 16.90
C VAL A 75 9.80 8.79 16.25
N ALA A 76 9.67 7.57 15.73
CA ALA A 76 8.44 7.09 15.12
C ALA A 76 7.30 6.96 16.14
N GLU A 77 7.58 6.43 17.33
CA GLU A 77 6.58 6.39 18.41
C GLU A 77 6.20 7.80 18.88
N ASP A 78 7.18 8.68 19.13
CA ASP A 78 6.91 10.06 19.59
C ASP A 78 5.99 10.81 18.60
N VAL A 79 6.31 10.73 17.30
CA VAL A 79 5.49 11.36 16.24
C VAL A 79 4.11 10.71 16.14
N TYR A 80 4.03 9.39 16.29
CA TYR A 80 2.76 8.67 16.22
C TYR A 80 1.84 8.99 17.40
N ASP A 81 2.42 9.16 18.59
CA ASP A 81 1.67 9.47 19.80
C ASP A 81 1.14 10.91 19.78
N GLU A 82 1.78 11.84 19.05
CA GLU A 82 1.29 13.20 18.79
C GLU A 82 0.05 13.26 17.88
N PHE A 83 -0.19 12.23 17.07
CA PHE A 83 -1.33 12.20 16.14
C PHE A 83 -2.66 11.92 16.85
N ASP A 84 -3.73 12.54 16.36
CA ASP A 84 -5.11 12.16 16.73
C ASP A 84 -5.53 10.83 16.07
N ASP A 85 -6.72 10.32 16.40
CA ASP A 85 -7.17 9.01 15.91
C ASP A 85 -7.32 8.94 14.39
N VAL A 86 -7.69 10.04 13.73
CA VAL A 86 -7.82 10.11 12.26
C VAL A 86 -6.44 10.08 11.62
N GLN A 87 -5.52 10.90 12.12
CA GLN A 87 -4.14 10.99 11.67
C GLN A 87 -3.38 9.68 11.92
N ARG A 88 -3.63 9.01 13.04
CA ARG A 88 -3.06 7.68 13.35
C ARG A 88 -3.51 6.61 12.36
N ALA A 89 -4.77 6.63 11.95
CA ALA A 89 -5.29 5.72 10.93
C ALA A 89 -4.63 6.01 9.57
N ILE A 90 -4.52 7.28 9.19
CA ILE A 90 -3.84 7.71 7.96
C ILE A 90 -2.36 7.31 7.97
N ALA A 91 -1.64 7.53 9.06
CA ALA A 91 -0.24 7.17 9.20
C ALA A 91 -0.04 5.65 9.07
N ARG A 92 -0.91 4.85 9.70
CA ARG A 92 -0.91 3.39 9.56
C ARG A 92 -1.09 2.97 8.10
N ASP A 93 -2.09 3.50 7.42
CA ASP A 93 -2.38 3.16 6.02
C ASP A 93 -1.25 3.63 5.09
N LEU A 94 -0.64 4.77 5.37
CA LEU A 94 0.51 5.29 4.62
C LEU A 94 1.73 4.38 4.76
N PHE A 95 2.11 4.00 5.98
CA PHE A 95 3.24 3.09 6.19
C PHE A 95 3.00 1.70 5.62
N ALA A 96 1.74 1.21 5.66
CA ALA A 96 1.35 -0.02 4.99
C ALA A 96 1.54 0.05 3.47
N ARG A 97 1.21 1.19 2.84
CA ARG A 97 1.41 1.42 1.39
C ARG A 97 2.88 1.60 1.00
N LEU A 98 3.68 2.18 1.89
CA LEU A 98 5.12 2.39 1.74
C LEU A 98 5.96 1.14 2.07
N THR A 99 5.30 0.00 2.35
CA THR A 99 5.99 -1.25 2.67
C THR A 99 5.55 -2.36 1.72
N GLU A 100 6.51 -3.13 1.24
CA GLU A 100 6.29 -4.36 0.48
C GLU A 100 6.58 -5.57 1.36
N PRO A 101 5.60 -6.47 1.56
CA PRO A 101 5.85 -7.73 2.27
C PRO A 101 6.79 -8.61 1.43
N GLY A 102 7.89 -9.06 2.03
CA GLY A 102 8.73 -10.10 1.42
C GLY A 102 8.02 -11.46 1.46
N GLU A 103 8.04 -12.20 0.35
CA GLU A 103 7.42 -13.54 0.28
C GLU A 103 8.11 -14.55 1.22
N ASP A 104 9.42 -14.41 1.46
CA ASP A 104 10.22 -15.19 2.43
C ASP A 104 11.35 -14.35 3.08
N ALA A 105 11.28 -13.03 2.95
CA ALA A 105 12.30 -12.08 3.38
C ALA A 105 11.73 -11.02 4.32
N ASP A 106 12.60 -10.20 4.91
CA ASP A 106 12.20 -9.02 5.68
C ASP A 106 11.36 -8.07 4.81
N ASP A 107 10.37 -7.42 5.42
CA ASP A 107 9.57 -6.39 4.77
C ASP A 107 10.46 -5.22 4.32
N THR A 108 10.28 -4.75 3.09
CA THR A 108 11.12 -3.71 2.46
C THR A 108 10.35 -2.44 2.16
N ALA A 109 11.05 -1.31 2.01
CA ALA A 109 10.40 -0.08 1.58
C ALA A 109 9.90 -0.21 0.14
N ARG A 110 8.74 0.41 -0.12
CA ARG A 110 8.16 0.56 -1.45
C ARG A 110 8.00 2.05 -1.74
N HIS A 111 8.42 2.44 -2.93
CA HIS A 111 8.14 3.76 -3.46
C HIS A 111 6.65 3.91 -3.80
N VAL A 112 6.01 4.95 -3.25
CA VAL A 112 4.59 5.27 -3.47
C VAL A 112 4.52 6.58 -4.25
N HIS A 113 3.95 6.55 -5.46
CA HIS A 113 3.76 7.80 -6.19
C HIS A 113 2.76 8.71 -5.50
N ARG A 114 2.99 10.04 -5.50
CA ARG A 114 2.06 11.00 -4.87
C ARG A 114 0.64 10.89 -5.43
N ARG A 115 0.53 10.49 -6.70
CA ARG A 115 -0.74 10.25 -7.42
C ARG A 115 -1.55 9.09 -6.84
N GLU A 116 -0.94 8.14 -6.15
CA GLU A 116 -1.60 6.98 -5.52
C GLU A 116 -2.33 7.36 -4.23
N LEU A 117 -1.97 8.49 -3.62
CA LEU A 117 -2.54 8.98 -2.38
C LEU A 117 -3.66 10.00 -2.65
N ASP A 118 -4.71 9.96 -1.83
CA ASP A 118 -5.70 11.05 -1.83
C ASP A 118 -5.05 12.36 -1.36
N SER A 119 -5.75 13.48 -1.55
CA SER A 119 -5.36 14.76 -0.97
C SER A 119 -6.34 15.13 0.13
N GLY A 120 -5.84 15.74 1.20
CA GLY A 120 -6.66 16.17 2.32
C GLY A 120 -5.82 16.75 3.45
N PRO A 121 -6.39 17.65 4.26
CA PRO A 121 -5.65 18.38 5.30
C PRO A 121 -4.98 17.45 6.30
N ASP A 122 -5.64 16.36 6.71
CA ASP A 122 -5.06 15.42 7.67
C ASP A 122 -3.88 14.63 7.10
N LEU A 123 -3.93 14.25 5.82
CA LEU A 123 -2.79 13.59 5.18
C LEU A 123 -1.62 14.55 5.06
N ASP A 124 -1.87 15.81 4.68
CA ASP A 124 -0.82 16.80 4.53
C ASP A 124 -0.12 17.08 5.88
N VAL A 125 -0.88 17.14 6.98
CA VAL A 125 -0.33 17.25 8.34
C VAL A 125 0.51 16.02 8.72
N VAL A 126 0.00 14.81 8.45
CA VAL A 126 0.74 13.56 8.70
C VAL A 126 2.04 13.54 7.91
N LEU A 127 2.00 13.84 6.61
CA LEU A 127 3.17 13.88 5.75
C LEU A 127 4.18 14.92 6.21
N GLU A 128 3.74 16.14 6.53
CA GLU A 128 4.60 17.21 7.03
C GLU A 128 5.36 16.77 8.30
N ARG A 129 4.67 16.14 9.24
CA ARG A 129 5.24 15.64 10.51
C ARG A 129 6.23 14.50 10.26
N LEU A 130 5.87 13.52 9.44
CA LEU A 130 6.73 12.39 9.10
C LEU A 130 7.99 12.83 8.34
N VAL A 131 7.87 13.79 7.41
CA VAL A 131 9.01 14.35 6.66
C VAL A 131 9.91 15.17 7.55
N ARG A 132 9.33 16.04 8.41
CA ARG A 132 10.08 16.82 9.40
C ARG A 132 10.88 15.91 10.33
N ALA A 133 10.28 14.81 10.75
CA ALA A 133 10.91 13.79 11.58
C ALA A 133 11.87 12.86 10.82
N ARG A 134 11.95 12.99 9.49
CA ARG A 134 12.75 12.13 8.59
C ARG A 134 12.39 10.65 8.68
N LEU A 135 11.11 10.35 8.88
CA LEU A 135 10.58 8.99 8.80
C LEU A 135 10.17 8.64 7.37
N VAL A 136 9.74 9.66 6.62
CA VAL A 136 9.38 9.58 5.21
C VAL A 136 10.20 10.62 4.43
N THR A 137 10.64 10.26 3.23
CA THR A 137 11.24 11.18 2.26
C THR A 137 10.28 11.39 1.11
N VAL A 138 10.32 12.59 0.54
CA VAL A 138 9.56 12.97 -0.65
C VAL A 138 10.55 13.38 -1.71
N ASP A 139 10.41 12.81 -2.90
CA ASP A 139 11.20 13.18 -4.08
C ASP A 139 10.29 13.71 -5.20
N ALA A 140 10.79 13.77 -6.43
CA ALA A 140 10.02 14.27 -7.58
C ALA A 140 8.86 13.35 -7.96
N ASP A 141 8.97 12.05 -7.70
CA ASP A 141 8.09 11.02 -8.23
C ASP A 141 7.17 10.42 -7.16
N GLY A 142 7.49 10.59 -5.87
CA GLY A 142 6.70 10.03 -4.79
C GLY A 142 7.29 10.15 -3.40
N LEU A 143 6.96 9.14 -2.60
CA LEU A 143 7.27 9.03 -1.19
C LEU A 143 7.95 7.70 -0.92
N ASP A 144 8.93 7.72 -0.02
CA ASP A 144 9.65 6.55 0.46
C ASP A 144 9.77 6.57 1.97
N VAL A 145 9.88 5.39 2.58
CA VAL A 145 10.38 5.31 3.96
C VAL A 145 11.83 5.74 3.96
N ALA A 146 12.20 6.68 4.84
CA ALA A 146 13.56 7.23 4.87
C ALA A 146 14.62 6.13 5.07
N HIS A 147 14.29 5.09 5.86
CA HIS A 147 15.19 3.98 6.18
C HIS A 147 14.43 2.66 6.38
N ASP A 148 14.82 1.60 5.67
CA ASP A 148 14.27 0.24 5.90
C ASP A 148 14.47 -0.28 7.33
N ALA A 149 15.46 0.27 8.06
CA ALA A 149 15.66 -0.05 9.47
C ALA A 149 14.42 0.30 10.32
N LEU A 150 13.63 1.29 9.90
CA LEU A 150 12.36 1.61 10.54
C LEU A 150 11.35 0.46 10.38
N ILE A 151 11.23 -0.10 9.18
CA ILE A 151 10.29 -1.18 8.87
C ILE A 151 10.62 -2.43 9.70
N ARG A 152 11.91 -2.82 9.74
CA ARG A 152 12.37 -3.99 10.50
C ARG A 152 12.36 -3.77 12.02
N GLY A 153 12.62 -2.55 12.46
CA GLY A 153 12.86 -2.21 13.85
C GLY A 153 11.63 -1.76 14.64
N TRP A 154 10.60 -1.23 13.97
CA TRP A 154 9.44 -0.63 14.63
C TRP A 154 8.35 -1.66 14.96
N PRO A 155 8.15 -2.05 16.24
CA PRO A 155 7.26 -3.15 16.59
C PRO A 155 5.79 -2.87 16.22
N ARG A 156 5.36 -1.62 16.33
CA ARG A 156 4.00 -1.20 15.98
C ARG A 156 3.71 -1.38 14.50
N LEU A 157 4.61 -0.91 13.63
CA LEU A 157 4.50 -1.10 12.18
C LEU A 157 4.47 -2.59 11.82
N ARG A 158 5.37 -3.38 12.41
CA ARG A 158 5.36 -4.84 12.22
C ARG A 158 4.05 -5.48 12.65
N GLY A 159 3.46 -5.02 13.75
CA GLY A 159 2.14 -5.45 14.20
C GLY A 159 1.05 -5.17 13.17
N TRP A 160 1.04 -3.97 12.58
CA TRP A 160 0.09 -3.61 11.52
C TRP A 160 0.27 -4.48 10.27
N LEU A 161 1.51 -4.67 9.82
CA LEU A 161 1.83 -5.47 8.64
C LEU A 161 1.47 -6.94 8.84
N ALA A 162 1.68 -7.47 10.06
CA ALA A 162 1.32 -8.84 10.42
C ALA A 162 -0.20 -9.06 10.51
N THR A 163 -0.98 -8.02 10.82
CA THR A 163 -2.44 -8.14 11.03
C THR A 163 -3.19 -8.55 9.76
N ASP A 164 -2.76 -8.11 8.58
CA ASP A 164 -3.39 -8.48 7.30
C ASP A 164 -2.38 -8.49 6.14
N ARG A 165 -1.35 -9.36 6.23
CA ARG A 165 -0.38 -9.58 5.14
C ARG A 165 -1.05 -9.90 3.80
N PRO A 166 -2.04 -10.81 3.72
CA PRO A 166 -2.74 -11.07 2.46
C PRO A 166 -3.42 -9.81 1.92
N GLY A 167 -4.01 -8.99 2.79
CA GLY A 167 -4.64 -7.75 2.41
C GLY A 167 -3.69 -6.72 1.81
N LEU A 168 -2.45 -6.62 2.27
CA LEU A 168 -1.44 -5.74 1.67
C LEU A 168 -1.17 -6.11 0.19
N ALA A 169 -1.06 -7.42 -0.10
CA ALA A 169 -0.88 -7.90 -1.47
C ALA A 169 -2.12 -7.63 -2.34
N VAL A 170 -3.33 -7.77 -1.78
CA VAL A 170 -4.58 -7.42 -2.47
C VAL A 170 -4.64 -5.93 -2.77
N HIS A 171 -4.30 -5.09 -1.79
CA HIS A 171 -4.26 -3.64 -1.93
C HIS A 171 -3.32 -3.24 -3.05
N ARG A 172 -2.08 -3.74 -3.02
CA ARG A 172 -1.09 -3.44 -4.05
C ARG A 172 -1.57 -3.78 -5.45
N ARG A 173 -2.09 -5.00 -5.65
CA ARG A 173 -2.63 -5.43 -6.94
C ARG A 173 -3.80 -4.56 -7.41
N LEU A 174 -4.62 -4.07 -6.48
CA LEU A 174 -5.69 -3.13 -6.77
C LEU A 174 -5.13 -1.76 -7.20
N THR A 175 -4.12 -1.23 -6.50
CA THR A 175 -3.47 0.03 -6.84
C THR A 175 -2.81 -0.04 -8.23
N GLU A 176 -2.08 -1.12 -8.53
CA GLU A 176 -1.47 -1.37 -9.84
C GLU A 176 -2.52 -1.47 -10.95
N ALA A 177 -3.59 -2.25 -10.74
CA ALA A 177 -4.68 -2.38 -11.70
C ALA A 177 -5.42 -1.05 -11.94
N THR A 178 -5.57 -0.24 -10.89
CA THR A 178 -6.14 1.11 -10.99
C THR A 178 -5.26 2.00 -11.87
N GLY A 179 -3.94 1.95 -11.69
CA GLY A 179 -2.99 2.67 -12.56
C GLY A 179 -3.11 2.28 -14.02
N LEU A 180 -3.10 0.97 -14.31
CA LEU A 180 -3.25 0.44 -15.67
C LEU A 180 -4.58 0.84 -16.31
N TRP A 181 -5.68 0.83 -15.54
CA TRP A 181 -6.99 1.21 -16.04
C TRP A 181 -7.08 2.71 -16.39
N GLU A 182 -6.48 3.56 -15.57
CA GLU A 182 -6.42 5.00 -15.87
C GLU A 182 -5.50 5.29 -17.07
N GLU A 183 -4.36 4.60 -17.18
CA GLU A 183 -3.46 4.70 -18.34
C GLU A 183 -4.13 4.20 -19.63
N ALA A 184 -5.03 3.21 -19.53
CA ALA A 184 -5.88 2.74 -20.61
C ALA A 184 -7.14 3.60 -20.85
N ASN A 185 -7.19 4.83 -20.33
CA ASN A 185 -8.32 5.77 -20.46
C ASN A 185 -9.67 5.17 -20.03
N GLY A 186 -9.66 4.31 -19.01
CA GLY A 186 -10.87 3.73 -18.45
C GLY A 186 -11.36 2.47 -19.16
N ASP A 187 -10.52 1.78 -19.96
CA ASP A 187 -10.91 0.58 -20.71
C ASP A 187 -11.56 -0.50 -19.81
N PRO A 188 -12.83 -0.88 -20.06
CA PRO A 188 -13.50 -1.94 -19.33
C PRO A 188 -12.79 -3.30 -19.35
N ALA A 189 -11.89 -3.56 -20.31
CA ALA A 189 -11.11 -4.80 -20.40
C ALA A 189 -10.13 -4.98 -19.23
N VAL A 190 -9.67 -3.89 -18.62
CA VAL A 190 -8.70 -3.91 -17.51
C VAL A 190 -9.38 -4.10 -16.15
N LEU A 191 -10.70 -3.84 -16.07
CA LEU A 191 -11.47 -3.94 -14.83
C LEU A 191 -11.49 -5.37 -14.29
N TYR A 192 -11.53 -5.49 -12.96
CA TYR A 192 -11.78 -6.78 -12.32
C TYR A 192 -13.19 -7.28 -12.65
N ARG A 193 -13.31 -8.59 -12.86
CA ARG A 193 -14.57 -9.27 -13.19
C ARG A 193 -14.72 -10.58 -12.42
N GLY A 194 -15.96 -11.05 -12.33
CA GLY A 194 -16.30 -12.33 -11.70
C GLY A 194 -15.74 -12.45 -10.29
N ALA A 195 -15.20 -13.62 -9.96
CA ALA A 195 -14.69 -13.94 -8.62
C ALA A 195 -13.62 -12.95 -8.11
N ARG A 196 -12.79 -12.38 -8.99
CA ARG A 196 -11.76 -11.41 -8.60
C ARG A 196 -12.39 -10.10 -8.10
N LEU A 197 -13.44 -9.62 -8.78
CA LEU A 197 -14.14 -8.41 -8.35
C LEU A 197 -14.82 -8.64 -7.00
N GLU A 198 -15.55 -9.74 -6.84
CA GLU A 198 -16.26 -10.06 -5.59
C GLU A 198 -15.30 -10.21 -4.41
N PHE A 199 -14.17 -10.88 -4.62
CA PHE A 199 -13.14 -11.04 -3.60
C PHE A 199 -12.59 -9.68 -3.13
N VAL A 200 -12.27 -8.79 -4.06
CA VAL A 200 -11.71 -7.47 -3.73
C VAL A 200 -12.75 -6.54 -3.10
N LEU A 201 -14.02 -6.63 -3.51
CA LEU A 201 -15.12 -5.91 -2.86
C LEU A 201 -15.34 -6.36 -1.41
N ALA A 202 -15.28 -7.67 -1.14
CA ALA A 202 -15.39 -8.19 0.21
C ALA A 202 -14.21 -7.77 1.10
N TRP A 203 -13.00 -7.75 0.54
CA TRP A 203 -11.82 -7.24 1.23
C TRP A 203 -11.89 -5.73 1.47
N SER A 204 -12.37 -4.95 0.50
CA SER A 204 -12.36 -3.49 0.59
C SER A 204 -13.36 -2.91 1.59
N ALA A 205 -14.38 -3.68 2.00
CA ALA A 205 -15.34 -3.28 3.03
C ALA A 205 -14.68 -2.92 4.38
N ARG A 206 -13.48 -3.43 4.63
CA ARG A 206 -12.68 -3.20 5.86
C ARG A 206 -11.37 -2.44 5.60
N ALA A 207 -11.10 -2.05 4.36
CA ALA A 207 -9.86 -1.40 3.96
C ALA A 207 -10.09 0.07 3.55
N ARG A 208 -9.11 0.92 3.79
CA ARG A 208 -9.17 2.32 3.36
C ARG A 208 -8.68 2.45 1.91
N LEU A 209 -9.65 2.55 1.00
CA LEU A 209 -9.38 2.82 -0.41
C LEU A 209 -9.17 4.30 -0.69
N THR A 210 -8.30 4.60 -1.66
CA THR A 210 -8.23 5.94 -2.25
C THR A 210 -9.43 6.20 -3.17
N GLY A 211 -9.67 7.47 -3.52
CA GLY A 211 -10.69 7.83 -4.48
C GLY A 211 -10.49 7.14 -5.84
N ARG A 212 -9.24 6.91 -6.25
CA ARG A 212 -8.89 6.22 -7.50
C ARG A 212 -9.28 4.73 -7.46
N GLU A 213 -8.85 4.05 -6.39
CA GLU A 213 -9.15 2.63 -6.16
C GLU A 213 -10.66 2.39 -6.08
N ARG A 214 -11.38 3.32 -5.43
CA ARG A 214 -12.84 3.28 -5.33
C ARG A 214 -13.51 3.40 -6.69
N ARG A 215 -13.11 4.36 -7.52
CA ARG A 215 -13.62 4.52 -8.89
C ARG A 215 -13.39 3.29 -9.76
N PHE A 216 -12.22 2.66 -9.64
CA PHE A 216 -11.92 1.43 -10.36
C PHE A 216 -12.90 0.29 -9.99
N LEU A 217 -13.15 0.09 -8.70
CA LEU A 217 -14.11 -0.93 -8.25
C LEU A 217 -15.55 -0.59 -8.63
N GLU A 218 -15.96 0.67 -8.50
CA GLU A 218 -17.28 1.16 -8.93
C GLU A 218 -17.50 0.93 -10.43
N ALA A 219 -16.50 1.19 -11.27
CA ALA A 219 -16.56 0.89 -12.69
C ALA A 219 -16.72 -0.61 -12.97
N GLY A 220 -15.98 -1.46 -12.24
CA GLY A 220 -16.13 -2.92 -12.31
C GLY A 220 -17.56 -3.39 -11.96
N VAL A 221 -18.12 -2.84 -10.89
CA VAL A 221 -19.52 -3.10 -10.47
C VAL A 221 -20.51 -2.65 -11.54
N ALA A 222 -20.33 -1.45 -12.10
CA ALA A 222 -21.21 -0.93 -13.13
C ALA A 222 -21.23 -1.82 -14.39
N VAL A 223 -20.07 -2.36 -14.79
CA VAL A 223 -19.96 -3.31 -15.91
C VAL A 223 -20.67 -4.62 -15.59
N ARG A 224 -20.43 -5.22 -14.42
CA ARG A 224 -21.12 -6.44 -13.96
C ARG A 224 -22.64 -6.27 -14.01
N ASP A 225 -23.15 -5.19 -13.45
CA ASP A 225 -24.58 -4.93 -13.38
C ASP A 225 -25.20 -4.69 -14.77
N ALA A 226 -24.44 -4.08 -15.70
CA ALA A 226 -24.85 -3.94 -17.10
C ALA A 226 -24.90 -5.29 -17.84
N GLU A 227 -23.93 -6.17 -17.62
CA GLU A 227 -23.90 -7.52 -18.20
C GLU A 227 -25.07 -8.38 -17.69
N GLU A 228 -25.35 -8.34 -16.39
CA GLU A 228 -26.48 -9.05 -15.80
C GLU A 228 -27.82 -8.55 -16.36
N ARG A 229 -28.01 -7.24 -16.48
CA ARG A 229 -29.23 -6.66 -17.09
C ARG A 229 -29.42 -7.16 -18.52
N ARG A 230 -28.36 -7.12 -19.34
CA ARG A 230 -28.38 -7.63 -20.72
C ARG A 230 -28.68 -9.13 -20.77
N GLY A 231 -28.11 -9.92 -19.86
CA GLY A 231 -28.37 -11.35 -19.74
C GLY A 231 -29.83 -11.65 -19.38
N ARG A 232 -30.39 -10.94 -18.40
CA ARG A 232 -31.80 -11.05 -17.99
C ARG A 232 -32.75 -10.66 -19.12
N GLU A 233 -32.44 -9.60 -19.86
CA GLU A 233 -33.22 -9.19 -21.03
C GLU A 233 -33.20 -10.22 -22.15
N ARG A 234 -32.03 -10.79 -22.47
CA ARG A 234 -31.90 -11.87 -23.46
C ARG A 234 -32.71 -13.10 -23.03
N ALA A 235 -32.57 -13.53 -21.78
CA ALA A 235 -33.32 -14.66 -21.23
C ALA A 235 -34.85 -14.42 -21.30
N ARG A 236 -35.31 -13.20 -21.00
CA ARG A 236 -36.73 -12.81 -21.16
C ARG A 236 -37.19 -12.87 -22.61
N ARG A 237 -36.39 -12.39 -23.57
CA ARG A 237 -36.70 -12.47 -25.01
C ARG A 237 -36.80 -13.92 -25.48
N PHE A 238 -35.85 -14.78 -25.13
CA PHE A 238 -35.90 -16.20 -25.45
C PHE A 238 -37.13 -16.90 -24.87
N ARG A 239 -37.48 -16.62 -23.60
CA ARG A 239 -38.70 -17.15 -22.98
C ARG A 239 -39.97 -16.71 -23.71
N ARG A 240 -40.06 -15.45 -24.15
CA ARG A 240 -41.21 -14.94 -24.92
C ARG A 240 -41.33 -15.60 -26.28
N LEU A 241 -40.22 -15.75 -27.00
CA LEU A 241 -40.21 -16.43 -28.31
C LEU A 241 -40.55 -17.91 -28.18
N GLY A 242 -40.02 -18.60 -27.17
CA GLY A 242 -40.37 -20.00 -26.89
C GLY A 242 -41.86 -20.16 -26.56
N ALA A 243 -42.41 -19.31 -25.69
CA ALA A 243 -43.85 -19.33 -25.36
C ALA A 243 -44.74 -19.04 -26.58
N ALA A 244 -44.36 -18.08 -27.42
CA ALA A 244 -45.07 -17.78 -28.66
C ALA A 244 -45.04 -18.97 -29.64
N ALA A 245 -43.91 -19.64 -29.80
CA ALA A 245 -43.80 -20.82 -30.67
C ALA A 245 -44.68 -21.98 -30.19
N VAL A 246 -44.73 -22.24 -28.87
CA VAL A 246 -45.62 -23.26 -28.28
C VAL A 246 -47.10 -22.91 -28.50
N ALA A 247 -47.49 -21.64 -28.30
CA ALA A 247 -48.86 -21.19 -28.51
C ALA A 247 -49.29 -21.32 -29.99
N SER A 248 -48.43 -20.92 -30.93
CA SER A 248 -48.67 -21.08 -32.36
C SER A 248 -48.80 -22.54 -32.77
N GLY A 249 -47.96 -23.43 -32.21
CA GLY A 249 -48.06 -24.87 -32.43
C GLY A 249 -49.36 -25.46 -31.90
N ALA A 250 -49.78 -25.07 -30.69
CA ALA A 250 -51.06 -25.51 -30.11
C ALA A 250 -52.27 -25.06 -30.94
N LEU A 251 -52.26 -23.83 -31.46
CA LEU A 251 -53.29 -23.31 -32.36
C LEU A 251 -53.34 -24.09 -33.69
N ALA A 252 -52.19 -24.46 -34.26
CA ALA A 252 -52.13 -25.27 -35.48
C ALA A 252 -52.64 -26.71 -35.27
N VAL A 253 -52.36 -27.31 -34.11
CA VAL A 253 -52.92 -28.62 -33.73
C VAL A 253 -54.43 -28.51 -33.49
N ALA A 254 -54.89 -27.47 -32.81
CA ALA A 254 -56.32 -27.26 -32.58
C ALA A 254 -57.09 -27.04 -33.89
N SER A 255 -56.52 -26.27 -34.84
CA SER A 255 -57.15 -26.03 -36.14
C SER A 255 -57.19 -27.29 -37.01
N THR A 256 -56.15 -28.13 -36.98
CA THR A 256 -56.14 -29.41 -37.70
C THR A 256 -57.14 -30.41 -37.10
N VAL A 257 -57.23 -30.51 -35.77
CA VAL A 257 -58.24 -31.34 -35.09
C VAL A 257 -59.66 -30.88 -35.43
N ALA A 258 -59.91 -29.57 -35.40
CA ALA A 258 -61.22 -29.01 -35.78
C ALA A 258 -61.57 -29.31 -37.25
N ALA A 259 -60.59 -29.21 -38.16
CA ALA A 259 -60.81 -29.50 -39.59
C ALA A 259 -61.10 -30.99 -39.85
N VAL A 260 -60.49 -31.91 -39.09
CA VAL A 260 -60.76 -33.35 -39.19
C VAL A 260 -62.16 -33.69 -38.65
N LEU A 261 -62.56 -33.08 -37.53
CA LEU A 261 -63.88 -33.31 -36.92
C LEU A 261 -65.04 -32.70 -37.73
N TRP A 262 -64.81 -31.63 -38.50
CA TRP A 262 -65.86 -30.98 -39.30
C TRP A 262 -66.15 -31.69 -40.62
N ARG A 263 -65.38 -32.69 -41.06
CA ARG A 263 -65.63 -33.36 -42.35
C ARG A 263 -67.02 -34.01 -42.35
N PRO A 264 -67.99 -33.51 -43.15
CA PRO A 264 -69.33 -34.07 -43.19
C PRO A 264 -69.30 -35.40 -43.95
N SER A 265 -69.86 -36.44 -43.32
CA SER A 265 -70.12 -37.77 -43.91
C SER A 265 -71.13 -37.72 -45.04
#